data_AF-A0A0R3QB45-F1
#
_entry.id   AF-A0A0R3QB45-F1
#
_cell.length_a   1.000
_cell.length_b   1.000
_cell.length_c   1.000
_cell.angle_alpha   90.00
_cell.angle_beta   90.00
_cell.angle_gamma   90.00
#
_symmetry.space_group_name_H-M   'P 1'
#
loop_
_entity.id
_entity.type
_entity.pdbx_description
1 polymer ?
#
loop_
_entity_poly.entity_id
_entity_poly.type
_entity_poly.pdbx_seq_one_letter_code
_entity_poly.pdbx_strand_id
1 'polypeptide(L)'
;MNSRRRLSMFISLIIFIAVLSLIAAALFTDYWSESRPINRKFNSVNNYVNLGLFKGSRQLDWGLGPRHKSFSGNILASANI
;
A
#
# COMPACT_ATOMS: atom_id res chain seq x y z
N MET A 1 -16.98 22.62 -36.12
CA MET A 1 -16.05 21.70 -35.43
C MET A 1 -16.87 20.61 -34.73
N ASN A 2 -16.82 19.36 -35.21
CA ASN A 2 -17.77 18.29 -34.87
C ASN A 2 -17.90 18.05 -33.35
N SER A 3 -19.11 18.18 -32.80
CA SER A 3 -19.40 18.01 -31.36
C SER A 3 -18.91 16.68 -30.79
N ARG A 4 -18.90 15.62 -31.62
CA ARG A 4 -18.33 14.30 -31.26
C ARG A 4 -16.84 14.35 -30.89
N ARG A 5 -16.05 15.16 -31.60
CA ARG A 5 -14.60 15.32 -31.31
C ARG A 5 -14.38 16.05 -29.99
N ARG A 6 -15.18 17.09 -29.72
CA ARG A 6 -15.11 17.85 -28.46
C ARG A 6 -15.49 16.98 -27.26
N LEU A 7 -16.55 16.18 -27.39
CA LEU A 7 -17.01 15.27 -26.34
C LEU A 7 -15.99 14.15 -26.07
N SER A 8 -15.39 13.58 -27.12
CA SER A 8 -14.30 12.60 -26.98
C SER A 8 -13.09 13.18 -26.25
N MET A 9 -12.64 14.40 -26.62
CA MET A 9 -11.53 15.06 -25.92
C MET A 9 -11.83 15.30 -24.44
N PHE A 10 -13.06 15.72 -24.12
CA PHE A 10 -13.47 15.97 -22.73
C PHE A 10 -13.49 14.69 -21.89
N ILE A 11 -14.03 13.60 -22.43
CA ILE A 11 -14.04 12.29 -21.75
C ILE A 11 -12.61 11.78 -21.55
N SER A 12 -11.76 11.86 -22.58
CA SER A 12 -10.36 11.45 -22.46
C SER A 12 -9.62 12.23 -21.37
N LEU A 13 -9.88 13.54 -21.24
CA LEU A 13 -9.31 14.35 -20.19
C LEU A 13 -9.75 13.90 -18.79
N ILE A 14 -11.04 13.60 -18.61
CA ILE A 14 -11.56 13.10 -17.32
C ILE A 14 -10.93 11.76 -16.97
N ILE A 15 -10.89 10.82 -17.91
CA ILE A 15 -10.27 9.51 -17.69
C ILE A 15 -8.79 9.66 -17.34
N PHE A 16 -8.08 10.55 -18.05
CA PHE A 16 -6.67 10.81 -17.79
C PHE A 16 -6.43 11.33 -16.37
N ILE A 17 -7.23 12.30 -15.90
CA ILE A 17 -7.14 12.84 -14.54
C ILE A 17 -7.48 11.77 -13.49
N ALA A 18 -8.49 10.94 -13.76
CA ALA A 18 -8.88 9.84 -12.87
C ALA A 18 -7.75 8.80 -12.73
N VAL A 19 -7.13 8.41 -13.84
CA VAL A 19 -6.01 7.47 -13.85
C VAL A 19 -4.79 8.07 -13.14
N LEU A 20 -4.46 9.33 -13.37
CA LEU A 20 -3.37 10.00 -12.65
C LEU A 20 -3.60 10.03 -11.14
N SER A 21 -4.82 10.33 -10.71
CA SER A 21 -5.20 10.30 -9.29
C SER A 21 -5.02 8.91 -8.70
N LEU A 22 -5.41 7.87 -9.44
CA LEU A 22 -5.28 6.48 -9.00
C LEU A 22 -3.81 6.03 -8.91
N ILE A 23 -2.97 6.45 -9.87
CA ILE A 23 -1.52 6.18 -9.83
C ILE A 23 -0.89 6.85 -8.61
N ALA A 24 -1.22 8.12 -8.34
CA ALA A 24 -0.72 8.81 -7.16
C ALA A 24 -1.13 8.08 -5.87
N ALA A 25 -2.41 7.69 -5.75
CA ALA A 25 -2.89 6.91 -4.61
C ALA A 25 -2.16 5.56 -4.46
N ALA A 26 -1.91 4.86 -5.57
CA ALA A 26 -1.18 3.59 -5.57
C ALA A 26 0.31 3.74 -5.19
N LEU A 27 0.95 4.87 -5.51
CA LEU A 27 2.33 5.14 -5.11
C LEU A 27 2.47 5.41 -3.60
N PHE A 28 1.47 6.06 -2.99
CA PHE A 28 1.47 6.37 -1.56
C PHE A 28 0.84 5.29 -0.68
N THR A 29 0.21 4.27 -1.27
CA THR A 29 -0.41 3.20 -0.48
C THR A 29 0.62 2.25 0.09
N ASP A 30 0.41 1.86 1.36
CA ASP A 30 1.25 0.89 2.06
C ASP A 30 0.78 -0.56 1.91
N TYR A 31 -0.17 -0.80 0.99
CA TYR A 31 -0.91 -2.06 0.82
C TYR A 31 -0.63 -2.74 -0.53
N TRP A 32 0.61 -2.74 -0.99
CA TRP A 32 1.00 -3.48 -2.21
C TRP A 32 0.99 -5.00 -1.99
N SER A 33 1.38 -5.45 -0.80
CA SER A 33 1.42 -6.87 -0.45
C SER A 33 1.17 -7.07 1.03
N GLU A 34 0.22 -7.93 1.37
CA GLU A 34 -0.02 -8.39 2.73
C GLU A 34 0.65 -9.77 2.89
N SER A 35 1.52 -9.90 3.89
CA SER A 35 2.09 -11.19 4.28
C SER A 35 1.64 -11.59 5.68
N ARG A 36 1.19 -12.83 5.80
CA ARG A 36 0.74 -13.48 7.04
C ARG A 36 1.78 -14.51 7.47
N PRO A 37 2.06 -14.69 8.77
CA PRO A 37 2.97 -15.74 9.21
C PRO A 37 2.40 -17.13 8.88
N ILE A 38 3.18 -17.96 8.18
CA ILE A 38 2.80 -19.31 7.72
C ILE A 38 2.80 -20.32 8.90
N ASN A 39 3.49 -20.00 10.00
CA ASN A 39 3.73 -20.94 11.08
C ASN A 39 2.61 -20.91 12.15
N ARG A 40 1.76 -21.95 12.14
CA ARG A 40 0.67 -22.17 13.11
C ARG A 40 1.11 -22.25 14.59
N LYS A 41 2.40 -22.46 14.89
CA LYS A 41 2.90 -22.44 16.28
C LYS A 41 2.93 -21.03 16.89
N PHE A 42 3.09 -20.00 16.06
CA PHE A 42 2.94 -18.60 16.46
C PHE A 42 1.55 -18.14 16.04
N ASN A 43 0.52 -18.74 16.64
CA ASN A 43 -0.88 -18.41 16.42
C ASN A 43 -1.24 -17.05 17.05
N SER A 44 -0.56 -16.01 16.60
CA SER A 44 -1.03 -14.65 16.76
C SER A 44 -1.87 -14.34 15.53
N VAL A 45 -3.17 -14.53 15.69
CA VAL A 45 -4.23 -14.36 14.67
C VAL A 45 -4.23 -12.93 14.09
N ASN A 46 -3.46 -12.01 14.68
CA ASN A 46 -3.43 -10.59 14.37
C ASN A 46 -2.08 -10.09 13.82
N ASN A 47 -1.19 -11.00 13.42
CA ASN A 47 0.09 -10.65 12.81
C ASN A 47 -0.04 -10.45 11.29
N TYR A 48 0.04 -9.20 10.85
CA TYR A 48 -0.01 -8.81 9.43
C TYR A 48 1.14 -7.88 9.10
N VAL A 49 1.79 -8.09 7.96
CA VAL A 49 2.78 -7.17 7.41
C VAL A 49 2.27 -6.68 6.07
N ASN A 50 1.93 -5.40 6.02
CA ASN A 50 1.59 -4.68 4.80
C ASN A 50 2.85 -4.00 4.27
N LEU A 51 3.17 -4.29 3.02
CA LEU A 51 4.29 -3.72 2.30
C LEU A 51 3.75 -2.70 1.33
N GLY A 52 4.22 -1.46 1.41
CA GLY A 52 4.09 -0.43 0.39
C GLY A 52 5.36 -0.26 -0.41
N LEU A 53 5.31 0.62 -1.41
CA LEU A 53 6.45 0.91 -2.27
C LEU A 53 7.58 1.66 -1.53
N PHE A 54 7.22 2.58 -0.62
CA PHE A 54 8.19 3.40 0.12
C PHE A 54 8.25 3.08 1.62
N LYS A 55 7.15 2.59 2.18
CA LYS A 55 6.98 2.30 3.60
C LYS A 55 6.17 1.02 3.74
N GLY A 56 6.40 0.30 4.83
CA GLY A 56 5.60 -0.85 5.21
C GLY A 56 5.11 -0.69 6.65
N SER A 57 3.98 -1.29 6.95
CA SER A 57 3.45 -1.38 8.31
C SER A 57 3.41 -2.85 8.72
N ARG A 58 3.96 -3.14 9.89
CA ARG A 58 3.81 -4.46 10.51
C ARG A 58 3.05 -4.33 11.80
N GLN A 59 2.04 -5.16 11.94
CA GLN A 59 1.33 -5.38 13.19
C GLN A 59 1.87 -6.69 13.76
N LEU A 60 2.59 -6.59 14.87
CA LEU A 60 3.00 -7.77 15.65
C LEU A 60 2.30 -7.75 16.99
N ASP A 61 1.59 -8.81 17.31
CA ASP A 61 1.09 -9.13 18.64
C ASP A 61 2.01 -10.19 19.25
N TRP A 62 2.77 -9.75 20.27
CA TRP A 62 3.75 -10.52 21.03
C TRP A 62 3.13 -11.10 22.32
N GLY A 63 1.79 -11.17 22.42
CA GLY A 63 1.10 -11.57 23.65
C GLY A 63 0.91 -10.43 24.65
N LEU A 64 1.25 -9.19 24.27
CA LEU A 64 1.02 -7.95 25.02
C LEU A 64 0.03 -7.02 24.28
N GLY A 65 -0.72 -7.56 23.32
CA GLY A 65 -1.63 -6.83 22.45
C GLY A 65 -0.98 -6.35 21.14
N PRO A 66 -1.80 -5.92 20.17
CA PRO A 66 -1.34 -5.53 18.85
C PRO A 66 -0.44 -4.30 18.90
N ARG A 67 0.81 -4.44 18.46
CA ARG A 67 1.76 -3.33 18.35
C ARG A 67 1.98 -2.98 16.89
N HIS A 68 1.66 -1.74 16.52
CA HIS A 68 1.94 -1.22 15.18
C HIS A 68 3.37 -0.69 15.13
N LYS A 69 4.14 -1.15 14.15
CA LYS A 69 5.47 -0.63 13.83
C LYS A 69 5.52 -0.30 12.35
N SER A 70 5.66 0.97 12.02
CA SER A 70 5.97 1.40 10.66
C SER A 70 7.47 1.26 10.41
N PHE A 71 7.85 0.77 9.24
CA PHE A 71 9.24 0.78 8.77
C PHE A 71 9.29 1.49 7.41
N SER A 72 10.33 2.30 7.19
CA SER A 72 10.54 3.05 5.94
C SER A 72 11.73 2.46 5.20
N GLY A 73 11.73 2.55 3.87
CA GLY A 73 12.72 1.97 2.93
C GLY A 73 14.19 2.35 3.09
N ASN A 74 14.68 2.77 4.27
CA ASN A 74 16.08 2.57 4.64
C ASN A 74 16.28 1.11 5.03
N ILE A 75 16.25 0.24 4.02
CA ILE A 75 16.39 -1.23 4.15
C ILE A 75 17.73 -1.59 4.84
N LEU A 76 18.70 -0.68 4.85
CA LEU A 76 19.99 -0.82 5.53
C LEU A 76 19.98 -0.42 7.03
N ALA A 77 19.05 0.41 7.48
CA ALA A 77 19.02 0.88 8.87
C ALA A 77 18.06 0.06 9.76
N SER A 78 17.03 -0.55 9.17
CA SER A 78 16.03 -1.33 9.92
C SER A 78 16.43 -2.80 10.15
N ALA A 79 17.53 -3.27 9.57
CA ALA A 79 18.01 -4.65 9.70
C ALA A 79 18.95 -4.89 10.90
N ASN A 80 19.20 -3.86 11.72
CA ASN A 80 20.17 -3.89 12.83
C ASN A 80 19.51 -3.86 14.22
N ILE A 81 18.26 -4.33 14.34
CA ILE A 81 17.58 -4.56 15.63
C ILE A 81 16.86 -5.90 15.58
#